data_AF-A0A3R7HWM4-F1
#
_entry.id   AF-A0A3R7HWM4-F1
#
_cell.length_a   1.000
_cell.length_b   1.000
_cell.length_c   1.000
_cell.angle_alpha   90.00
_cell.angle_beta   90.00
_cell.angle_gamma   90.00
#
_symmetry.space_group_name_H-M   'P 1'
#
loop_
_entity.id
_entity.type
_entity.pdbx_description
1 polymer ?
#
loop_
_entity_poly.entity_id
_entity_poly.type
_entity_poly.pdbx_seq_one_letter_code
_entity_poly.pdbx_strand_id
1 'polypeptide(L)'
;MDVKALQRQLRDFAAARDWQPYHTPKNLAMALMVEAAELLELFQWLTPEESRRLTIDAADRERVADEIADVLLYLLQLADHTGVDVEQAVLAKLAKNARKHPAVGGGEYK
;
A
#
# COMPACT_ATOMS: atom_id res chain seq x y z
N MET A 1 1.12 10.53 9.09
CA MET A 1 2.44 10.22 8.49
C MET A 1 2.75 11.32 7.49
N ASP A 2 3.96 11.87 7.50
CA ASP A 2 4.37 12.83 6.45
C ASP A 2 4.92 12.02 5.26
N VAL A 3 4.13 11.92 4.19
CA VAL A 3 4.46 11.13 3.00
C VAL A 3 5.73 11.65 2.33
N LYS A 4 5.90 12.98 2.25
CA LYS A 4 7.06 13.59 1.61
C LYS A 4 8.33 13.36 2.43
N ALA A 5 8.24 13.36 3.76
CA ALA A 5 9.35 12.99 4.62
C ALA A 5 9.78 11.53 4.42
N LEU A 6 8.81 10.62 4.33
CA LEU A 6 9.10 9.21 4.11
C LEU A 6 9.72 8.95 2.72
N GLN A 7 9.21 9.61 1.67
CA GLN A 7 9.82 9.55 0.33
C GLN A 7 11.25 10.08 0.30
N ARG A 8 11.56 11.14 1.09
CA ARG A 8 12.94 11.61 1.25
C ARG A 8 13.82 10.56 1.93
N GLN A 9 13.36 9.97 3.04
CA GLN A 9 14.10 8.91 3.73
C GLN A 9 14.35 7.70 2.82
N LEU A 10 13.39 7.32 1.99
CA LEU A 10 13.53 6.24 1.00
C LEU A 10 14.58 6.57 -0.07
N ARG A 11 14.60 7.81 -0.57
CA ARG A 11 15.64 8.27 -1.50
C ARG A 11 17.03 8.22 -0.86
N ASP A 12 17.16 8.69 0.38
CA ASP A 12 18.43 8.66 1.11
C ASP A 12 18.89 7.21 1.35
N PHE A 13 17.96 6.32 1.71
CA PHE A 13 18.22 4.90 1.92
C PHE A 13 18.72 4.20 0.65
N ALA A 14 18.08 4.47 -0.50
CA ALA A 14 18.47 3.96 -1.80
C ALA A 14 19.83 4.53 -2.24
N ALA A 15 20.07 5.82 -1.99
CA ALA A 15 21.31 6.49 -2.34
C ALA A 15 22.52 5.97 -1.57
N ALA A 16 22.35 5.65 -0.28
CA ALA A 16 23.40 5.02 0.51
C ALA A 16 23.82 3.63 0.01
N ARG A 17 23.09 3.04 -0.94
CA ARG A 17 23.30 1.70 -1.50
C ARG A 17 23.49 1.70 -3.03
N ASP A 18 23.57 2.88 -3.64
CA ASP A 18 23.66 3.04 -5.09
C ASP A 18 22.52 2.34 -5.86
N TRP A 19 21.30 2.33 -5.29
CA TRP A 19 20.16 1.61 -5.87
C TRP A 19 19.39 2.41 -6.93
N GLN A 20 19.68 3.70 -7.10
CA GLN A 20 18.97 4.58 -8.03
C GLN A 20 18.89 4.05 -9.48
N PRO A 21 19.94 3.40 -10.06
CA PRO A 21 19.85 2.83 -11.40
C PRO A 21 18.78 1.73 -11.53
N TYR A 22 18.45 1.05 -10.44
CA TYR A 22 17.47 -0.05 -10.41
C TYR A 22 16.05 0.45 -10.14
N HIS A 23 15.87 1.62 -9.53
CA HIS A 23 14.58 2.20 -9.16
C HIS A 23 13.88 2.88 -10.34
N THR A 24 13.80 2.20 -11.49
CA THR A 24 12.93 2.65 -12.59
C THR A 24 11.46 2.43 -12.21
N PRO A 25 10.50 3.24 -12.70
CA PRO A 25 9.07 3.02 -12.44
C PRO A 25 8.60 1.59 -12.78
N LYS A 26 9.14 1.00 -13.85
CA LYS A 26 8.87 -0.40 -14.22
C LYS A 26 9.29 -1.36 -13.09
N ASN A 27 10.53 -1.23 -12.62
CA ASN A 27 11.07 -2.15 -11.61
C ASN A 27 10.37 -1.96 -10.26
N LEU A 28 10.08 -0.72 -9.87
CA LEU A 28 9.33 -0.42 -8.65
C LEU A 28 7.90 -0.99 -8.69
N ALA A 29 7.22 -0.90 -9.84
CA ALA A 29 5.91 -1.53 -10.01
C ALA A 29 5.98 -3.06 -9.95
N MET A 30 7.05 -3.67 -10.47
CA MET A 30 7.27 -5.11 -10.33
C MET A 30 7.55 -5.50 -8.88
N ALA A 31 8.43 -4.78 -8.17
CA ALA A 31 8.73 -5.01 -6.76
C ALA A 31 7.48 -4.87 -5.89
N LEU A 32 6.67 -3.82 -6.11
CA LEU A 32 5.36 -3.66 -5.46
C LEU A 32 4.47 -4.90 -5.60
N MET A 33 4.46 -5.53 -6.78
CA MET A 33 3.68 -6.75 -6.99
C MET A 33 4.26 -7.98 -6.29
N VAL A 34 5.57 -8.04 -6.11
CA VAL A 34 6.22 -9.10 -5.31
C VAL A 34 5.77 -8.99 -3.86
N GLU A 35 5.90 -7.81 -3.23
CA GLU A 35 5.49 -7.64 -1.82
C GLU A 35 3.97 -7.83 -1.63
N ALA A 36 3.17 -7.45 -2.62
CA ALA A 36 1.73 -7.73 -2.59
C ALA A 36 1.42 -9.23 -2.66
N ALA A 37 2.27 -10.01 -3.34
CA ALA A 37 2.18 -11.46 -3.36
C ALA A 37 2.65 -12.07 -2.03
N GLU A 38 3.73 -11.57 -1.43
CA GLU A 38 4.20 -12.00 -0.10
C GLU A 38 3.14 -11.74 0.97
N LEU A 39 2.48 -10.58 0.94
CA LEU A 39 1.31 -10.30 1.77
C LEU A 39 0.18 -11.33 1.54
N LEU A 40 -0.13 -11.66 0.29
CA LEU A 40 -1.15 -12.65 -0.06
C LEU A 40 -0.80 -14.04 0.48
N GLU A 41 0.47 -14.44 0.42
CA GLU A 41 0.93 -15.76 0.89
C GLU A 41 0.59 -16.02 2.35
N LEU A 42 0.56 -14.98 3.19
CA LEU A 42 0.15 -15.09 4.60
C LEU A 42 -1.30 -15.52 4.78
N PHE A 43 -2.16 -15.26 3.79
CA PHE A 43 -3.61 -15.53 3.85
C PHE A 43 -4.07 -16.66 2.94
N GLN A 44 -3.26 -17.10 1.97
CA GLN A 44 -3.71 -17.88 0.81
C GLN A 44 -4.41 -19.21 1.13
N TRP A 45 -4.08 -19.84 2.26
CA TRP A 45 -4.65 -21.14 2.68
C TRP A 45 -5.64 -21.03 3.84
N LEU A 46 -5.92 -19.81 4.31
CA LEU A 46 -6.80 -19.59 5.45
C LEU A 46 -8.26 -19.61 5.03
N THR A 47 -9.10 -20.18 5.88
CA THR A 47 -10.55 -19.94 5.82
C THR A 47 -10.88 -18.47 6.15
N PRO A 48 -12.09 -17.98 5.80
CA PRO A 48 -12.52 -16.65 6.20
C PRO A 48 -12.49 -16.42 7.72
N GLU A 49 -12.77 -17.44 8.53
CA GLU A 49 -12.72 -17.36 9.99
C GLU A 49 -11.29 -17.28 10.52
N GLU A 50 -10.36 -18.05 9.95
CA GLU A 50 -8.94 -18.02 10.31
C GLU A 50 -8.27 -16.71 9.89
N SER A 51 -8.53 -16.21 8.68
CA SER A 51 -7.94 -14.94 8.20
C SER A 51 -8.30 -13.74 9.08
N ARG A 52 -9.50 -13.72 9.69
CA ARG A 52 -9.90 -12.69 10.67
C ARG A 52 -9.16 -12.78 12.01
N ARG A 53 -8.59 -13.95 12.32
CA ARG A 53 -7.91 -14.24 13.60
C ARG A 53 -6.40 -14.27 13.49
N LEU A 54 -5.84 -14.28 12.28
CA LEU A 54 -4.40 -14.39 12.03
C LEU A 54 -3.59 -13.43 12.90
N THR A 55 -3.99 -12.15 12.98
CA THR A 55 -3.25 -11.10 13.71
C THR A 55 -3.50 -11.06 15.22
N ILE A 56 -4.21 -12.05 15.78
CA ILE A 56 -4.30 -12.24 17.24
C ILE A 56 -2.97 -12.73 17.79
N ASP A 57 -2.30 -13.64 17.06
CA ASP A 57 -0.94 -14.04 17.37
C ASP A 57 0.04 -12.89 17.07
N ALA A 58 1.00 -12.67 17.97
CA ALA A 58 1.91 -11.54 17.87
C ALA A 58 2.92 -11.69 16.73
N ALA A 59 3.41 -12.90 16.47
CA ALA A 59 4.38 -13.17 15.42
C ALA A 59 3.71 -13.07 14.04
N ASP A 60 2.50 -13.61 13.88
CA ASP A 60 1.76 -13.46 12.63
C ASP A 60 1.35 -12.00 12.38
N ARG A 61 1.01 -11.24 13.42
CA ARG A 61 0.74 -9.80 13.29
C ARG A 61 1.97 -9.01 12.83
N GLU A 62 3.16 -9.35 13.32
CA GLU A 62 4.42 -8.72 12.90
C GLU A 62 4.66 -8.99 11.42
N ARG A 63 4.56 -10.25 10.98
CA ARG A 63 4.70 -10.62 9.57
C ARG A 63 3.72 -9.87 8.67
N VAL A 64 2.43 -9.82 9.04
CA VAL A 64 1.44 -9.04 8.29
C VAL A 64 1.78 -7.56 8.25
N ALA A 65 2.32 -7.00 9.34
CA ALA A 65 2.69 -5.59 9.40
C ALA A 65 3.90 -5.28 8.49
N ASP A 66 4.89 -6.17 8.44
CA ASP A 66 6.07 -6.05 7.57
C ASP A 66 5.64 -6.03 6.09
N GLU A 67 4.84 -7.01 5.65
CA GLU A 67 4.40 -7.06 4.25
C GLU A 67 3.50 -5.86 3.86
N ILE A 68 2.65 -5.39 4.77
CA ILE A 68 1.87 -4.15 4.55
C ILE A 68 2.81 -2.95 4.41
N ALA A 69 3.85 -2.87 5.24
CA ALA A 69 4.83 -1.81 5.16
C ALA A 69 5.60 -1.86 3.84
N ASP A 70 6.06 -3.02 3.41
CA ASP A 70 6.81 -3.17 2.16
C ASP A 70 5.98 -2.79 0.93
N VAL A 71 4.71 -3.24 0.85
CA VAL A 71 3.75 -2.78 -0.16
C VAL A 71 3.64 -1.25 -0.16
N LEU A 72 3.49 -0.63 1.01
CA LEU A 72 3.38 0.81 1.12
C LEU A 72 4.66 1.51 0.68
N LEU A 73 5.84 1.04 1.11
CA LEU A 73 7.12 1.66 0.80
C LEU A 73 7.39 1.63 -0.71
N TYR A 74 7.16 0.52 -1.41
CA TYR A 74 7.30 0.49 -2.87
C TYR A 74 6.27 1.34 -3.59
N LEU A 75 5.02 1.41 -3.10
CA LEU A 75 4.03 2.31 -3.66
C LEU A 75 4.46 3.78 -3.55
N LEU A 76 5.03 4.18 -2.40
CA LEU A 76 5.53 5.53 -2.19
C LEU A 76 6.75 5.85 -3.05
N GLN A 77 7.68 4.89 -3.22
CA GLN A 77 8.81 5.03 -4.14
C GLN A 77 8.34 5.17 -5.59
N LEU A 78 7.39 4.34 -6.03
CA LEU A 78 6.82 4.42 -7.37
C LEU A 78 6.14 5.77 -7.60
N ALA A 79 5.39 6.26 -6.62
CA ALA A 79 4.76 7.57 -6.68
C ALA A 79 5.79 8.72 -6.79
N ASP A 80 6.88 8.65 -6.03
CA ASP A 80 7.97 9.63 -6.08
C ASP A 80 8.62 9.67 -7.48
N HIS A 81 8.92 8.50 -8.05
CA HIS A 81 9.55 8.37 -9.37
C HIS A 81 8.61 8.71 -10.55
N THR A 82 7.30 8.70 -10.32
CA THR A 82 6.29 9.05 -11.34
C THR A 82 5.71 10.46 -11.16
N GLY A 83 6.09 11.17 -10.09
CA GLY A 83 5.57 12.51 -9.76
C GLY A 83 4.11 12.50 -9.30
N VAL A 84 3.58 11.36 -8.86
CA VAL A 84 2.21 11.25 -8.36
C VAL A 84 2.16 11.71 -6.90
N ASP A 85 1.38 12.74 -6.62
CA ASP A 85 1.03 13.11 -5.25
C ASP A 85 -0.01 12.13 -4.72
N VAL A 86 0.42 11.22 -3.84
CA VAL A 86 -0.42 10.13 -3.30
C VAL A 86 -1.59 10.67 -2.49
N GLU A 87 -1.40 11.71 -1.68
CA GLU A 87 -2.47 12.28 -0.87
C GLU A 87 -3.57 12.85 -1.75
N GLN A 88 -3.19 13.65 -2.75
CA GLN A 88 -4.14 14.18 -3.72
C GLN A 88 -4.81 13.07 -4.53
N ALA A 89 -4.06 12.06 -4.97
CA ALA A 89 -4.58 10.94 -5.73
C ALA A 89 -5.62 10.13 -4.94
N VAL A 90 -5.36 9.85 -3.66
CA VAL A 90 -6.29 9.15 -2.77
C VAL A 90 -7.56 9.96 -2.56
N LEU A 91 -7.47 11.24 -2.22
CA LEU A 91 -8.64 12.10 -2.01
C LEU A 91 -9.50 12.20 -3.29
N ALA A 92 -8.86 12.40 -4.45
CA ALA A 92 -9.55 12.44 -5.73
C ALA A 92 -10.21 11.08 -6.05
N LYS A 93 -9.54 9.96 -5.73
CA LYS A 93 -10.09 8.62 -5.96
C LYS A 93 -11.26 8.31 -5.03
N LEU A 94 -11.20 8.71 -3.76
CA LEU A 94 -12.32 8.57 -2.82
C LEU A 94 -13.56 9.33 -3.31
N ALA A 95 -13.39 10.58 -3.75
CA ALA A 95 -14.49 11.36 -4.32
C ALA A 95 -15.07 10.71 -5.60
N LYS A 96 -14.21 10.16 -6.48
CA LYS A 96 -14.66 9.40 -7.66
C LYS A 96 -15.42 8.13 -7.26
N ASN A 97 -14.94 7.40 -6.26
CA ASN A 97 -15.57 6.16 -5.79
C ASN A 97 -16.93 6.43 -5.14
N ALA A 98 -17.06 7.48 -4.32
CA ALA A 98 -18.35 7.86 -3.71
C ALA A 98 -19.42 8.20 -4.76
N ARG A 99 -19.04 8.82 -5.87
CA ARG A 99 -19.95 9.05 -7.01
C ARG A 99 -20.30 7.76 -7.76
N LYS A 100 -19.34 6.85 -7.90
CA LYS A 100 -19.54 5.56 -8.60
C LYS A 100 -20.38 4.58 -7.78
N HIS A 101 -20.25 4.62 -6.46
CA HIS A 101 -20.91 3.76 -5.49
C HIS A 101 -21.55 4.61 -4.39
N PRO A 102 -22.69 5.27 -4.70
CA PRO A 102 -23.38 6.11 -3.73
C PRO A 102 -23.87 5.27 -2.53
N ALA A 103 -23.85 5.85 -1.34
CA ALA A 103 -24.46 5.23 -0.17
C ALA A 103 -25.96 5.04 -0.43
N VAL A 104 -26.48 3.84 -0.16
CA VAL A 104 -27.92 3.59 -0.24
C VAL A 104 -28.57 4.23 0.99
N GLY A 105 -28.99 5.50 0.86
CA GLY A 105 -29.49 6.27 2.00
C GLY A 105 -29.90 7.70 1.67
N GLY A 106 -30.85 7.86 0.75
CA GLY A 106 -31.59 9.11 0.53
C GLY A 106 -33.08 8.86 0.22
N GLY A 107 -33.60 7.70 0.62
CA GLY A 107 -35.02 7.38 0.56
C GLY A 107 -35.69 7.83 1.84
N GLU A 108 -36.65 8.73 1.71
CA GLU A 108 -37.47 9.35 2.74
C GLU A 108 -37.94 8.35 3.82
N TYR A 109 -37.64 8.63 5.09
CA TYR A 109 -38.55 8.25 6.17
C TYR A 109 -39.64 9.34 6.19
N LYS A 110 -40.81 9.01 5.65
CA LYS A 110 -42.09 9.65 5.98
C LYS A 110 -42.83 8.77 6.96
#